data_AF-A0AAX3AS44-F1
#
_entry.id   AF-A0AAX3AS44-F1
#
_cell.length_a   1.000
_cell.length_b   1.000
_cell.length_c   1.000
_cell.angle_alpha   90.00
_cell.angle_beta   90.00
_cell.angle_gamma   90.00
#
_symmetry.space_group_name_H-M   'P 1'
#
loop_
_entity.id
_entity.type
_entity.pdbx_description
1 polymer ?
#
loop_
_entity_poly.entity_id
_entity_poly.type
_entity_poly.pdbx_seq_one_letter_code
_entity_poly.pdbx_strand_id
1 'polypeptide(L)'
;MFRRYLVQDHAFLETGASVTGYAVGQAHTMDEKARLTDALSVLTGSENEYFERTFDALDVPEVDQTNPPLTPTTRAFQDLMLRAALEGGYEETLTVTLAAEWVYLSWARHVEDQSPSRWYLDEWIETHAIPDFEEYVTWLREQADRYGPKLSSKRQGRIDALFEQVVELEAAFFDMAYEDGST
;
A
#
# COMPACT_ATOMS: atom_id res chain seq x y z
N MET A 1 11.03 13.39 -10.15
CA MET A 1 10.56 13.07 -8.79
C MET A 1 9.18 12.40 -8.84
N PHE A 2 8.05 13.12 -8.87
CA PHE A 2 6.72 12.50 -8.77
C PHE A 2 6.42 11.41 -9.82
N ARG A 3 6.76 11.63 -11.09
CA ARG A 3 6.65 10.57 -12.13
C ARG A 3 7.42 9.30 -11.79
N ARG A 4 8.63 9.41 -11.22
CA ARG A 4 9.45 8.25 -10.83
C ARG A 4 8.81 7.48 -9.69
N TYR A 5 8.34 8.20 -8.68
CA TYR A 5 7.57 7.62 -7.57
C TYR A 5 6.35 6.87 -8.12
N LEU A 6 5.52 7.54 -8.92
CA LEU A 6 4.26 7.00 -9.39
C LEU A 6 4.41 5.75 -10.25
N VAL A 7 5.47 5.66 -11.07
CA VAL A 7 5.79 4.46 -11.84
C VAL A 7 6.13 3.27 -10.92
N GLN A 8 6.87 3.50 -9.83
CA GLN A 8 7.17 2.43 -8.88
C GLN A 8 5.94 2.07 -8.04
N ASP A 9 5.10 3.05 -7.73
CA ASP A 9 3.91 2.90 -6.89
C ASP A 9 2.78 2.18 -7.63
N HIS A 10 2.62 2.41 -8.93
CA HIS A 10 1.71 1.61 -9.76
C HIS A 10 2.13 0.13 -9.85
N ALA A 11 3.43 -0.14 -9.97
CA ALA A 11 3.91 -1.52 -9.87
C ALA A 11 3.67 -2.12 -8.47
N PHE A 12 3.70 -1.29 -7.42
CA PHE A 12 3.34 -1.71 -6.07
C PHE A 12 1.84 -1.94 -5.92
N LEU A 13 0.98 -1.17 -6.60
CA LEU A 13 -0.48 -1.34 -6.63
C LEU A 13 -0.88 -2.75 -7.06
N GLU A 14 -0.27 -3.29 -8.12
CA GLU A 14 -0.51 -4.68 -8.56
C GLU A 14 -0.18 -5.71 -7.46
N THR A 15 0.89 -5.44 -6.71
CA THR A 15 1.28 -6.26 -5.57
C THR A 15 0.28 -6.10 -4.42
N GLY A 16 -0.13 -4.87 -4.10
CA GLY A 16 -1.16 -4.57 -3.09
C GLY A 16 -2.48 -5.27 -3.39
N ALA A 17 -2.93 -5.25 -4.65
CA ALA A 17 -4.12 -5.96 -5.11
C ALA A 17 -3.96 -7.48 -4.93
N SER A 18 -2.81 -8.03 -5.31
CA SER A 18 -2.53 -9.47 -5.13
C SER A 18 -2.52 -9.88 -3.65
N VAL A 19 -1.84 -9.12 -2.80
CA VAL A 19 -1.76 -9.32 -1.35
C VAL A 19 -3.14 -9.23 -0.71
N THR A 20 -3.97 -8.27 -1.13
CA THR A 20 -5.36 -8.16 -0.69
C THR A 20 -6.17 -9.38 -1.13
N GLY A 21 -5.96 -9.89 -2.34
CA GLY A 21 -6.56 -11.15 -2.80
C GLY A 21 -6.17 -12.36 -1.93
N TYR A 22 -4.91 -12.47 -1.51
CA TYR A 22 -4.49 -13.47 -0.53
C TYR A 22 -5.17 -13.28 0.83
N ALA A 23 -5.27 -12.04 1.31
CA ALA A 23 -5.97 -11.72 2.57
C ALA A 23 -7.44 -12.14 2.50
N VAL A 24 -8.14 -11.91 1.38
CA VAL A 24 -9.49 -12.43 1.13
C VAL A 24 -9.51 -13.95 1.25
N GLY A 25 -8.57 -14.66 0.64
CA GLY A 25 -8.46 -16.12 0.76
C GLY A 25 -8.28 -16.59 2.20
N GLN A 26 -7.48 -15.86 2.98
CA GLN A 26 -7.04 -16.23 4.33
C GLN A 26 -7.97 -15.79 5.46
N ALA A 27 -8.82 -14.79 5.25
CA ALA A 27 -9.67 -14.20 6.29
C ALA A 27 -10.55 -15.23 7.01
N HIS A 28 -10.76 -14.99 8.31
CA HIS A 28 -11.41 -15.91 9.25
C HIS A 28 -12.93 -15.94 9.10
N THR A 29 -13.53 -14.85 8.63
CA THR A 29 -14.99 -14.70 8.49
C THR A 29 -15.41 -14.18 7.12
N MET A 30 -16.67 -14.42 6.74
CA MET A 30 -17.22 -13.89 5.49
C MET A 30 -17.32 -12.37 5.48
N ASP A 31 -17.56 -11.74 6.64
CA ASP A 31 -17.65 -10.28 6.75
C ASP A 31 -16.28 -9.64 6.50
N GLU A 32 -15.20 -10.24 7.02
CA GLU A 32 -13.82 -9.82 6.71
C GLU A 32 -13.50 -9.99 5.22
N LYS A 33 -13.92 -11.11 4.62
CA LYS A 33 -13.75 -11.33 3.16
C LYS A 33 -14.49 -10.28 2.35
N ALA A 34 -15.71 -9.92 2.74
CA ALA A 34 -16.48 -8.88 2.07
C ALA A 34 -15.74 -7.53 2.14
N ARG A 35 -15.31 -7.12 3.34
CA ARG A 35 -14.59 -5.85 3.52
C ARG A 35 -13.28 -5.77 2.74
N LEU A 36 -12.53 -6.87 2.66
CA LEU A 36 -11.30 -6.95 1.86
C LEU A 36 -11.58 -6.99 0.35
N THR A 37 -12.72 -7.53 -0.07
CA THR A 37 -13.14 -7.50 -1.48
C THR A 37 -13.50 -6.08 -1.91
N ASP A 38 -14.13 -5.30 -1.03
CA ASP A 38 -14.38 -3.88 -1.28
C ASP A 38 -13.06 -3.11 -1.50
N ALA A 39 -12.06 -3.34 -0.63
CA ALA A 39 -10.73 -2.75 -0.79
C ALA A 39 -10.06 -3.19 -2.10
N LEU A 40 -10.14 -4.48 -2.46
CA LEU A 40 -9.62 -4.97 -3.74
C LEU A 40 -10.32 -4.30 -4.93
N SER A 41 -11.61 -4.00 -4.83
CA SER A 41 -12.36 -3.29 -5.87
C SER A 41 -11.90 -1.85 -6.03
N VAL A 42 -11.46 -1.18 -4.96
CA VAL A 42 -10.88 0.17 -5.02
C VAL A 42 -9.53 0.15 -5.73
N LEU A 43 -8.64 -0.75 -5.30
CA LEU A 43 -7.29 -0.90 -5.88
C LEU A 43 -7.34 -1.22 -7.37
N THR A 44 -8.21 -2.15 -7.77
CA THR A 44 -8.36 -2.59 -9.17
C THR A 44 -9.27 -1.71 -10.01
N GLY A 45 -9.92 -0.72 -9.38
CA GLY A 45 -10.88 0.19 -9.99
C GLY A 45 -10.39 1.63 -9.92
N SER A 46 -11.01 2.42 -9.04
CA SER A 46 -10.82 3.88 -8.98
C SER A 46 -9.37 4.31 -8.77
N GLU A 47 -8.60 3.56 -8.00
CA GLU A 47 -7.19 3.91 -7.76
C GLU A 47 -6.33 3.64 -9.00
N ASN A 48 -6.51 2.49 -9.66
CA ASN A 48 -5.86 2.22 -10.95
C ASN A 48 -6.27 3.26 -12.02
N GLU A 49 -7.53 3.67 -12.07
CA GLU A 49 -8.00 4.76 -12.95
C GLU A 49 -7.30 6.10 -12.66
N TYR A 50 -6.98 6.39 -11.39
CA TYR A 50 -6.17 7.56 -11.02
C TYR A 50 -4.74 7.46 -11.59
N PHE A 51 -4.10 6.28 -11.50
CA PHE A 51 -2.77 6.06 -12.08
C PHE A 51 -2.78 6.26 -13.59
N GLU A 52 -3.73 5.66 -14.31
CA GLU A 52 -3.86 5.77 -15.76
C GLU A 52 -4.00 7.24 -16.22
N ARG A 53 -4.93 8.00 -15.60
CA ARG A 53 -5.10 9.43 -15.91
C ARG A 53 -3.86 10.26 -15.58
N THR A 54 -3.16 9.91 -14.51
CA THR A 54 -1.96 10.64 -14.08
C THR A 54 -0.77 10.34 -14.98
N PHE A 55 -0.65 9.11 -15.47
CA PHE A 55 0.34 8.73 -16.48
C PHE A 55 0.15 9.47 -17.79
N ASP A 56 -1.09 9.62 -18.25
CA ASP A 56 -1.42 10.45 -19.42
C ASP A 56 -1.02 11.92 -19.18
N ALA A 57 -1.33 12.48 -18.02
CA ALA A 57 -1.00 13.87 -17.70
C ALA A 57 0.50 14.15 -17.51
N LEU A 58 1.32 13.10 -17.30
CA LEU A 58 2.77 13.18 -17.07
C LEU A 58 3.59 12.65 -18.26
N ASP A 59 2.94 12.33 -19.38
CA ASP A 59 3.56 11.73 -20.56
C ASP A 59 4.46 10.53 -20.20
N VAL A 60 3.93 9.61 -19.37
CA VAL A 60 4.66 8.38 -18.99
C VAL A 60 4.60 7.38 -20.14
N PRO A 61 5.74 6.91 -20.68
CA PRO A 61 5.79 5.89 -21.73
C PRO A 61 5.12 4.60 -21.28
N GLU A 62 4.37 3.97 -22.17
CA GLU A 62 3.67 2.70 -21.93
C GLU A 62 4.59 1.59 -21.38
N VAL A 63 5.86 1.55 -21.79
CA VAL A 63 6.85 0.60 -21.26
C VAL A 63 7.14 0.82 -19.78
N ASP A 64 7.13 2.07 -19.32
CA ASP A 64 7.32 2.41 -17.90
C ASP A 64 6.04 2.15 -17.10
N GLN A 65 4.87 2.08 -17.74
CA GLN A 65 3.61 1.75 -17.07
C GLN A 65 3.43 0.23 -16.89
N THR A 66 3.80 -0.56 -17.91
CA THR A 66 3.50 -2.01 -17.96
C THR A 66 4.65 -2.90 -17.53
N ASN A 67 5.91 -2.44 -17.64
CA ASN A 67 7.08 -3.20 -17.25
C ASN A 67 8.23 -2.27 -16.80
N PRO A 68 8.02 -1.47 -15.74
CA PRO A 68 9.04 -0.56 -15.27
C PRO A 68 10.26 -1.30 -14.72
N PRO A 69 11.47 -0.77 -14.92
CA PRO A 69 12.61 -1.20 -14.15
C PRO A 69 12.37 -0.84 -12.67
N LEU A 70 12.14 -1.86 -11.85
CA LEU A 70 11.95 -1.64 -10.43
C LEU A 70 13.25 -1.19 -9.76
N THR A 71 13.14 -0.33 -8.76
CA THR A 71 14.27 -0.02 -7.90
C THR A 71 14.54 -1.17 -6.91
N PRO A 72 15.73 -1.22 -6.29
CA PRO A 72 15.99 -2.18 -5.22
C PRO A 72 14.97 -2.11 -4.08
N THR A 73 14.55 -0.89 -3.69
CA THR A 73 13.56 -0.67 -2.64
C THR A 73 12.20 -1.23 -3.03
N THR A 74 11.69 -0.91 -4.22
CA THR A 74 10.39 -1.42 -4.69
C THR A 74 10.37 -2.94 -4.77
N ARG A 75 11.44 -3.57 -5.27
CA ARG A 75 11.55 -5.04 -5.26
C ARG A 75 11.53 -5.61 -3.84
N ALA A 76 12.35 -5.05 -2.94
CA ALA A 76 12.40 -5.52 -1.56
C ALA A 76 11.03 -5.40 -0.87
N PHE A 77 10.29 -4.33 -1.18
CA PHE A 77 8.96 -4.09 -0.64
C PHE A 77 7.94 -5.09 -1.18
N GLN A 78 7.88 -5.26 -2.51
CA GLN A 78 7.01 -6.29 -3.11
C GLN A 78 7.33 -7.69 -2.57
N ASP A 79 8.61 -8.05 -2.48
CA ASP A 79 9.06 -9.34 -1.95
C ASP A 79 8.64 -9.54 -0.49
N LEU A 80 8.70 -8.49 0.35
CA LEU A 80 8.25 -8.57 1.74
C LEU A 80 6.74 -8.81 1.81
N MET A 81 5.96 -8.00 1.09
CA MET A 81 4.50 -8.08 1.08
C MET A 81 4.01 -9.44 0.57
N LEU A 82 4.57 -9.91 -0.54
CA LEU A 82 4.22 -11.21 -1.14
C LEU A 82 4.64 -12.38 -0.25
N ARG A 83 5.82 -12.35 0.38
CA ARG A 83 6.24 -13.42 1.31
C ARG A 83 5.35 -13.49 2.54
N ALA A 84 4.97 -12.34 3.11
CA ALA A 84 4.00 -12.31 4.21
C ALA A 84 2.67 -12.95 3.78
N ALA A 85 2.18 -12.62 2.58
CA ALA A 85 0.96 -13.18 2.03
C ALA A 85 1.02 -14.68 1.70
N LEU A 86 2.12 -15.15 1.10
CA LEU A 86 2.26 -16.53 0.59
C LEU A 86 2.70 -17.53 1.66
N GLU A 87 3.62 -17.13 2.53
CA GLU A 87 4.27 -18.02 3.50
C GLU A 87 3.75 -17.80 4.94
N GLY A 88 3.07 -16.68 5.17
CA GLY A 88 2.42 -16.36 6.44
C GLY A 88 1.00 -16.91 6.54
N GLY A 89 0.18 -16.21 7.32
CA GLY A 89 -1.26 -16.39 7.37
C GLY A 89 -1.96 -15.04 7.43
N TYR A 90 -3.26 -15.06 7.69
CA TYR A 90 -4.09 -13.86 7.72
C TYR A 90 -3.47 -12.73 8.54
N GLU A 91 -2.94 -13.01 9.73
CA GLU A 91 -2.37 -11.98 10.60
C GLU A 91 -1.08 -11.35 10.06
N GLU A 92 -0.19 -12.13 9.44
CA GLU A 92 1.02 -11.60 8.79
C GLU A 92 0.67 -10.75 7.56
N THR A 93 -0.26 -11.21 6.72
CA THR A 93 -0.77 -10.45 5.55
C THR A 93 -1.44 -9.16 5.99
N LEU A 94 -2.34 -9.24 6.98
CA LEU A 94 -3.05 -8.10 7.56
C LEU A 94 -2.06 -7.08 8.11
N THR A 95 -0.99 -7.52 8.78
CA THR A 95 -0.01 -6.63 9.39
C THR A 95 0.74 -5.81 8.36
N VAL A 96 1.19 -6.45 7.27
CA VAL A 96 1.93 -5.73 6.23
C VAL A 96 1.04 -4.78 5.45
N THR A 97 -0.21 -5.17 5.17
CA THR A 97 -1.22 -4.28 4.58
C THR A 97 -1.50 -3.10 5.52
N LEU A 98 -1.79 -3.35 6.79
CA LEU A 98 -2.06 -2.30 7.77
C LEU A 98 -0.92 -1.28 7.86
N ALA A 99 0.33 -1.74 7.90
CA ALA A 99 1.47 -0.85 7.99
C ALA A 99 1.58 0.10 6.78
N ALA A 100 1.41 -0.44 5.56
CA ALA A 100 1.45 0.37 4.33
C ALA A 100 0.32 1.41 4.29
N GLU A 101 -0.93 0.96 4.48
CA GLU A 101 -2.11 1.84 4.41
C GLU A 101 -2.09 2.93 5.50
N TRP A 102 -1.62 2.58 6.70
CA TRP A 102 -1.58 3.52 7.82
C TRP A 102 -0.48 4.59 7.65
N VAL A 103 0.64 4.26 7.00
CA VAL A 103 1.63 5.28 6.63
C VAL A 103 1.00 6.32 5.71
N TYR A 104 0.27 5.88 4.67
CA TYR A 104 -0.41 6.77 3.73
C TYR A 104 -1.48 7.64 4.40
N LEU A 105 -2.35 7.05 5.24
CA LEU A 105 -3.35 7.84 6.00
C LEU A 105 -2.67 8.90 6.88
N SER A 106 -1.61 8.51 7.58
CA SER A 106 -0.90 9.40 8.50
C SER A 106 -0.24 10.56 7.76
N TRP A 107 0.38 10.27 6.61
CA TRP A 107 0.97 11.29 5.73
C TRP A 107 -0.10 12.22 5.17
N ALA A 108 -1.17 11.68 4.59
CA ALA A 108 -2.21 12.47 3.92
C ALA A 108 -2.91 13.40 4.89
N ARG A 109 -3.25 12.92 6.11
CA ARG A 109 -3.79 13.76 7.19
C ARG A 109 -2.83 14.87 7.63
N HIS A 110 -1.53 14.64 7.59
CA HIS A 110 -0.55 15.67 7.92
C HIS A 110 -0.51 16.82 6.90
N VAL A 111 -0.90 16.54 5.65
CA VAL A 111 -0.84 17.49 4.54
C VAL A 111 -2.21 17.83 3.94
N GLU A 112 -3.32 17.45 4.60
CA GLU A 112 -4.68 17.58 4.04
C GLU A 112 -5.11 19.03 3.75
N ASP A 113 -4.56 19.99 4.50
CA ASP A 113 -4.79 21.42 4.28
C ASP A 113 -3.94 21.99 3.12
N GLN A 114 -3.06 21.19 2.52
CA GLN A 114 -2.31 21.57 1.33
C GLN A 114 -3.18 21.36 0.09
N SER A 115 -3.30 22.37 -0.76
CA SER A 115 -4.02 22.28 -2.03
C SER A 115 -3.06 22.55 -3.20
N PRO A 116 -2.23 21.57 -3.59
CA PRO A 116 -1.31 21.73 -4.71
C PRO A 116 -2.08 22.02 -6.00
N SER A 117 -1.61 22.95 -6.82
CA SER A 117 -2.33 23.39 -8.03
C SER A 117 -2.44 22.33 -9.14
N ARG A 118 -1.75 21.20 -8.99
CA ARG A 118 -1.73 20.10 -9.97
C ARG A 118 -2.72 19.06 -9.48
N TRP A 119 -3.77 18.83 -10.26
CA TRP A 119 -4.90 17.98 -9.88
C TRP A 119 -4.46 16.59 -9.37
N TYR A 120 -3.47 15.97 -9.99
CA TYR A 120 -3.01 14.63 -9.59
C TYR A 120 -2.31 14.62 -8.24
N LEU A 121 -1.67 15.72 -7.81
CA LEU A 121 -1.08 15.79 -6.47
C LEU A 121 -2.16 16.01 -5.41
N ASP A 122 -3.17 16.82 -5.75
CA ASP A 122 -4.30 17.14 -4.88
C ASP A 122 -5.16 15.90 -4.65
N GLU A 123 -5.52 15.22 -5.74
CA GLU A 123 -6.30 13.98 -5.73
C GLU A 123 -5.56 12.84 -5.00
N TRP A 124 -4.23 12.75 -5.09
CA TRP A 124 -3.47 11.76 -4.32
C TRP A 124 -3.56 11.96 -2.81
N ILE A 125 -3.53 13.22 -2.36
CA ILE A 125 -3.73 13.54 -0.93
C ILE A 125 -5.17 13.22 -0.54
N GLU A 126 -6.14 13.64 -1.36
CA GLU A 126 -7.57 13.42 -1.10
C GLU A 126 -7.89 11.93 -0.95
N THR A 127 -7.48 11.08 -1.90
CA THR A 127 -7.74 9.62 -1.87
C THR A 127 -7.30 8.97 -0.55
N HIS A 128 -6.22 9.45 0.06
CA HIS A 128 -5.69 8.91 1.32
C HIS A 128 -6.17 9.66 2.57
N ALA A 129 -7.00 10.69 2.41
CA ALA A 129 -7.60 11.48 3.49
C ALA A 129 -9.14 11.47 3.47
N ILE A 130 -9.79 10.68 2.60
CA ILE A 130 -11.24 10.52 2.62
C ILE A 130 -11.69 9.68 3.84
N PRO A 131 -12.92 9.92 4.35
CA PRO A 131 -13.47 9.15 5.47
C PRO A 131 -13.48 7.63 5.25
N ASP A 132 -13.77 7.18 4.02
CA ASP A 132 -13.84 5.75 3.69
C ASP A 132 -12.49 5.05 3.84
N PHE A 133 -11.39 5.74 3.50
CA PHE A 133 -10.03 5.23 3.67
C PHE A 133 -9.62 5.20 5.15
N GLU A 134 -9.95 6.24 5.91
CA GLU A 134 -9.74 6.26 7.36
C GLU A 134 -10.52 5.14 8.07
N GLU A 135 -11.75 4.87 7.66
CA GLU A 135 -12.55 3.75 8.18
C GLU A 135 -11.90 2.41 7.83
N TYR A 136 -11.37 2.26 6.62
CA TYR A 136 -10.65 1.04 6.21
C TYR A 136 -9.39 0.80 7.07
N VAL A 137 -8.54 1.81 7.24
CA VAL A 137 -7.34 1.69 8.09
C VAL A 137 -7.72 1.43 9.54
N THR A 138 -8.76 2.10 10.05
CA THR A 138 -9.28 1.85 11.40
C THR A 138 -9.74 0.40 11.56
N TRP A 139 -10.47 -0.12 10.58
CA TRP A 139 -10.90 -1.51 10.56
C TRP A 139 -9.72 -2.49 10.55
N LEU A 140 -8.67 -2.24 9.75
CA LEU A 140 -7.44 -3.05 9.75
C LEU A 140 -6.78 -3.08 11.13
N ARG A 141 -6.72 -1.93 11.82
CA ARG A 141 -6.18 -1.82 13.19
C ARG A 141 -7.01 -2.64 14.18
N GLU A 142 -8.32 -2.56 14.10
CA GLU A 142 -9.22 -3.37 14.94
C GLU A 142 -9.05 -4.88 14.68
N GLN A 143 -8.82 -5.29 13.43
CA GLN A 143 -8.49 -6.69 13.13
C GLN A 143 -7.16 -7.11 13.75
N ALA A 144 -6.13 -6.26 13.68
CA ALA A 144 -4.83 -6.52 14.29
C ALA A 144 -4.95 -6.65 15.82
N ASP A 145 -5.69 -5.74 16.48
CA ASP A 145 -5.98 -5.79 17.91
C ASP A 145 -6.82 -7.02 18.30
N ARG A 146 -7.68 -7.49 17.39
CA ARG A 146 -8.52 -8.68 17.61
C ARG A 146 -7.73 -9.98 17.51
N TYR A 147 -6.77 -10.09 16.60
CA TYR A 147 -6.07 -11.35 16.30
C TYR A 147 -4.66 -11.41 16.88
N GLY A 148 -3.93 -10.30 16.91
CA GLY A 148 -2.56 -10.21 17.44
C GLY A 148 -2.40 -10.77 18.85
N PRO A 149 -3.24 -10.42 19.84
CA PRO A 149 -3.14 -10.94 21.20
C PRO A 149 -3.37 -12.46 21.33
N LYS A 150 -3.98 -13.09 20.32
CA LYS A 150 -4.27 -14.54 20.31
C LYS A 150 -3.13 -15.37 19.72
N LEU A 151 -2.15 -14.71 19.09
CA LEU A 151 -0.99 -15.37 18.50
C LEU A 151 -0.04 -15.90 19.58
N SER A 152 0.79 -16.89 19.22
CA SER A 152 1.91 -17.27 20.07
C SER A 152 2.92 -16.13 20.15
N SER A 153 3.70 -16.04 21.24
CA SER A 153 4.71 -14.98 21.40
C SER A 153 5.72 -14.92 20.23
N LYS A 154 6.04 -16.08 19.63
CA LYS A 154 6.88 -16.13 18.44
C LYS A 154 6.24 -15.47 17.22
N ARG A 155 4.92 -15.65 17.02
CA ARG A 155 4.18 -15.02 15.91
C ARG A 155 3.92 -13.54 16.19
N GLN A 156 3.68 -13.15 17.45
CA GLN A 156 3.62 -11.74 17.85
C GLN A 156 4.91 -10.99 17.47
N GLY A 157 6.07 -11.49 17.90
CA GLY A 157 7.35 -10.88 17.51
C GLY A 157 7.63 -10.90 16.01
N ARG A 158 6.99 -11.80 15.24
CA ARG A 158 7.09 -11.78 13.77
C ARG A 158 6.24 -10.66 13.18
N ILE A 159 4.99 -10.48 13.61
CA ILE A 159 4.14 -9.41 13.08
C ILE A 159 4.70 -8.04 13.49
N ASP A 160 5.24 -7.88 14.70
CA ASP A 160 5.92 -6.65 15.12
C ASP A 160 7.08 -6.32 14.16
N ALA A 161 7.94 -7.30 13.88
CA ALA A 161 9.06 -7.11 12.95
C ALA A 161 8.60 -6.86 11.50
N LEU A 162 7.48 -7.43 11.07
CA LEU A 162 6.92 -7.17 9.74
C LEU A 162 6.41 -5.73 9.64
N PHE A 163 5.71 -5.25 10.67
CA PHE A 163 5.21 -3.88 10.73
C PHE A 163 6.38 -2.89 10.66
N GLU A 164 7.43 -3.09 11.47
CA GLU A 164 8.64 -2.25 11.45
C GLU A 164 9.31 -2.24 10.08
N GLN A 165 9.51 -3.41 9.46
CA GLN A 165 10.11 -3.51 8.12
C GLN A 165 9.31 -2.80 7.04
N VAL A 166 7.96 -2.87 7.10
CA VAL A 166 7.12 -2.12 6.14
C VAL A 166 7.29 -0.62 6.33
N VAL A 167 7.28 -0.12 7.57
CA VAL A 167 7.49 1.32 7.84
C VAL A 167 8.87 1.79 7.36
N GLU A 168 9.92 0.98 7.56
CA GLU A 168 11.27 1.28 7.05
C GLU A 168 11.31 1.31 5.52
N LEU A 169 10.63 0.37 4.86
CA LEU A 169 10.56 0.29 3.41
C LEU A 169 9.71 1.42 2.81
N GLU A 170 8.62 1.83 3.46
CA GLU A 170 7.84 3.01 3.08
C GLU A 170 8.70 4.28 3.10
N ALA A 171 9.46 4.50 4.18
CA ALA A 171 10.38 5.63 4.27
C ALA A 171 11.42 5.59 3.14
N ALA A 172 12.04 4.42 2.90
CA ALA A 172 12.99 4.24 1.81
C ALA A 172 12.34 4.40 0.42
N PHE A 173 11.06 4.05 0.28
CA PHE A 173 10.31 4.17 -0.97
C PHE A 173 10.06 5.64 -1.31
N PHE A 174 9.69 6.45 -0.30
CA PHE A 174 9.61 7.90 -0.46
C PHE A 174 10.99 8.51 -0.77
N ASP A 175 12.05 8.15 -0.04
CA ASP A 175 13.40 8.68 -0.26
C ASP A 175 13.92 8.39 -1.68
N MET A 176 13.64 7.18 -2.18
CA MET A 176 14.03 6.76 -3.54
C MET A 176 13.41 7.63 -4.64
N ALA A 177 12.31 8.33 -4.38
CA ALA A 177 11.74 9.31 -5.31
C ALA A 177 12.60 10.57 -5.46
N TYR A 178 13.39 10.91 -4.44
CA TYR A 178 14.24 12.11 -4.34
C TYR A 178 15.69 11.86 -4.76
N GLU A 179 16.15 10.62 -4.79
CA GLU A 179 17.48 10.29 -5.29
C GLU A 179 17.58 10.59 -6.79
N ASP A 180 18.41 11.56 -7.18
CA ASP A 180 18.72 11.78 -8.60
C ASP A 180 19.32 10.50 -9.19
N GLY A 181 18.85 10.07 -10.37
CA GLY A 181 19.33 8.87 -11.08
C GLY A 181 20.77 8.98 -11.62
N SER A 182 21.62 9.77 -10.96
CA SER A 182 23.03 9.95 -11.29
C SER A 182 23.88 8.98 -10.46
N THR A 183 24.08 7.78 -11.01
CA THR A 183 25.29 6.97 -10.75
C THR A 183 25.96 6.67 -12.07
#